data_AF-A0A5K1BRP8-F1
#
_entry.id   AF-A0A5K1BRP8-F1
#
_cell.length_a   1.000
_cell.length_b   1.000
_cell.length_c   1.000
_cell.angle_alpha   90.00
_cell.angle_beta   90.00
_cell.angle_gamma   90.00
#
_symmetry.space_group_name_H-M   'P 1'
#
loop_
_entity.id
_entity.type
_entity.pdbx_description
1 polymer ?
#
loop_
_entity_poly.entity_id
_entity_poly.type
_entity_poly.pdbx_seq_one_letter_code
_entity_poly.pdbx_strand_id
1 'polypeptide(L)' 'ACTEMVMPMSCSEQSMFPPDNYNYTEKAEGCMLEFGVQPRRHWITTEFGGH' A
#
# COMPACT_ATOMS: atom_id res chain seq x y z
N ALA A 1 6.79 2.60 0.85
CA ALA A 1 6.93 1.28 1.50
C ALA A 1 6.70 0.18 0.48
N CYS A 2 7.59 -0.80 0.42
CA CYS A 2 7.65 -1.82 -0.64
C CYS A 2 7.82 -3.26 -0.12
N THR A 3 7.83 -3.46 1.20
CA THR A 3 8.00 -4.77 1.83
C THR A 3 6.79 -5.10 2.70
N GLU A 4 6.86 -4.83 4.00
CA GLU A 4 5.89 -5.31 5.00
C GLU A 4 4.84 -4.25 5.34
N MET A 5 5.26 -2.99 5.49
CA MET A 5 4.39 -1.88 5.85
C MET A 5 3.65 -1.31 4.63
N VAL A 6 2.73 -2.08 4.05
CA VAL A 6 1.88 -1.61 2.94
C VAL A 6 0.66 -0.89 3.50
N MET A 7 0.68 0.45 3.47
CA MET A 7 -0.44 1.27 3.93
C MET A 7 -1.24 1.81 2.72
N PRO A 8 -2.51 1.43 2.57
CA PRO A 8 -3.37 1.99 1.55
C PRO A 8 -3.81 3.40 1.95
N MET A 9 -3.26 4.42 1.30
CA MET A 9 -3.68 5.81 1.47
C MET A 9 -4.49 6.22 0.25
N SER A 10 -5.71 6.69 0.48
CA SER A 10 -6.57 7.28 -0.54
C SER A 10 -7.09 8.64 -0.08
N CYS A 11 -7.28 9.55 -1.02
CA CYS A 11 -7.93 10.84 -0.79
C CYS A 11 -9.35 10.76 -1.34
N SER A 12 -10.34 11.02 -0.49
CA SER A 12 -11.74 11.10 -0.90
C SER A 12 -12.16 12.55 -1.12
N GLU A 13 -13.33 12.74 -1.75
CA GLU A 13 -14.00 14.06 -1.91
C GLU A 13 -14.30 14.77 -0.58
N GLN A 14 -14.21 14.06 0.55
CA GLN A 14 -14.38 14.63 1.89
C GLN A 14 -13.07 15.23 2.43
N SER A 15 -11.94 14.98 1.77
CA SER A 15 -10.64 15.53 2.11
C SER A 15 -10.43 16.87 1.39
N MET A 16 -9.50 17.69 1.89
CA MET A 16 -9.10 18.95 1.23
C MET A 16 -8.18 18.72 0.02
N PHE A 17 -7.80 17.48 -0.27
CA PHE A 17 -6.93 17.10 -1.37
C PHE A 17 -7.73 16.55 -2.56
N PRO A 18 -7.23 16.67 -3.80
CA PRO A 18 -7.85 16.03 -4.96
C PRO A 18 -8.08 14.53 -4.73
N PRO A 19 -9.16 13.96 -5.30
CA PRO A 19 -9.46 12.54 -5.13
C PRO A 19 -8.35 11.69 -5.72
N ASP A 20 -7.89 10.72 -4.93
CA ASP A 20 -6.88 9.76 -5.33
C ASP A 20 -7.20 8.39 -4.73
N ASN A 21 -7.26 7.37 -5.58
CA ASN A 21 -7.62 6.02 -5.18
C ASN A 21 -6.38 5.15 -5.08
N TYR A 22 -6.24 4.46 -3.96
CA TYR A 22 -5.13 3.53 -3.77
C TYR A 22 -5.25 2.33 -4.71
N ASN A 23 -4.29 2.16 -5.61
CA ASN A 23 -4.14 0.97 -6.45
C ASN A 23 -2.95 0.11 -5.98
N TYR A 24 -3.24 -1.10 -5.50
CA TYR A 24 -2.22 -2.04 -5.06
C TYR A 24 -1.29 -2.48 -6.20
N THR A 25 -1.84 -2.70 -7.41
CA THR A 25 -1.08 -3.22 -8.55
C THR A 25 -0.01 -2.21 -8.98
N GLU A 26 -0.38 -0.95 -9.14
CA GLU A 26 0.56 0.14 -9.46
C GLU A 26 1.65 0.26 -8.39
N LYS A 27 1.27 0.13 -7.12
CA LYS A 27 2.25 0.16 -6.02
C LYS A 27 3.22 -1.02 -6.09
N ALA A 28 2.72 -2.22 -6.37
CA ALA A 28 3.54 -3.42 -6.48
C ALA A 28 4.48 -3.36 -7.68
N GLU A 29 4.00 -2.87 -8.83
CA GLU A 29 4.81 -2.67 -10.04
C GLU A 29 5.92 -1.65 -9.80
N GLY A 30 5.61 -0.50 -9.19
CA GLY A 30 6.63 0.50 -8.84
C GLY A 30 7.70 -0.08 -7.92
N CYS A 31 7.32 -0.86 -6.91
CA CYS A 31 8.26 -1.52 -6.01
C CYS A 31 9.13 -2.59 -6.70
N MET A 32 8.57 -3.31 -7.68
CA MET A 32 9.31 -4.28 -8.48
C MET A 32 10.32 -3.58 -9.40
N LEU A 33 9.94 -2.46 -10.02
CA LEU A 33 10.83 -1.69 -10.91
C LEU A 33 11.96 -1.01 -10.15
N GLU A 34 11.69 -0.42 -8.98
CA GLU A 34 12.68 0.33 -8.21
C GLU A 34 13.59 -0.58 -7.35
N PHE A 35 13.03 -1.63 -6.76
CA PHE A 35 13.71 -2.42 -5.73
C PHE A 35 13.76 -3.92 -6.04
N GLY A 36 13.08 -4.40 -7.09
CA GLY A 36 13.02 -5.82 -7.42
C GLY A 36 12.27 -6.67 -6.39
N VAL A 37 11.47 -6.04 -5.52
CA VAL A 37 10.72 -6.71 -4.45
C VAL A 37 9.22 -6.55 -4.62
N GLN A 38 8.48 -7.58 -4.25
CA GLN A 38 7.02 -7.58 -4.25
C GLN A 38 6.50 -7.31 -2.82
N PRO A 39 5.64 -6.29 -2.62
CA PRO A 39 5.12 -5.96 -1.31
C PRO A 39 4.20 -7.06 -0.74
N ARG A 40 4.26 -7.28 0.59
CA ARG A 40 3.47 -8.28 1.33
C ARG A 40 2.39 -7.62 2.18
N ARG A 41 1.26 -7.29 1.54
CA ARG A 41 0.18 -6.50 2.15
C ARG A 41 -0.43 -7.05 3.45
N HIS A 42 -0.48 -8.36 3.63
CA HIS A 42 -1.13 -8.97 4.80
C HIS A 42 -0.15 -9.36 5.91
N TRP A 43 1.17 -9.26 5.70
CA TRP A 43 2.16 -9.74 6.67
C TRP A 43 2.01 -9.05 8.02
N ILE A 44 1.90 -7.72 8.03
CA ILE A 44 1.79 -6.95 9.27
C ILE A 44 0.48 -7.25 10.02
N THR A 45 -0.63 -7.44 9.29
CA THR A 45 -1.94 -7.74 9.89
C THR A 45 -2.03 -9.19 10.36
N THR A 46 -1.31 -10.12 9.72
CA THR A 46 -1.23 -11.52 10.16
C THR A 46 -0.38 -11.65 11.41
N GLU A 47 0.77 -10.99 11.47
CA GLU A 47 1.69 -11.09 12.62
C GLU A 47 1.24 -10.25 13.83
N PHE A 48 0.68 -9.05 13.58
CA PHE A 48 0.42 -8.05 14.62
C PHE A 48 -1.04 -7.56 14.69
N GLY A 49 -1.93 -8.05 13.83
CA GLY A 49 -3.29 -7.48 13.67
C GLY A 49 -4.27 -7.70 14.82
N GLY A 50 -3.92 -8.51 15.82
CA GLY A 50 -4.84 -8.90 16.89
C GLY A 50 -5.93 -9.86 16.38
N HIS A 51 -6.28 -10.86 17.19
CA HIS A 51 -7.32 -11.86 16.85
C HIS A 51 -8.71 -11.30 17.15
#